data_AF-H2E2D8-F1
#
_entry.id   AF-H2E2D8-F1
#
_cell.length_a   1.000
_cell.length_b   1.000
_cell.length_c   1.000
_cell.angle_alpha   90.00
_cell.angle_beta   90.00
_cell.angle_gamma   90.00
#
_symmetry.space_group_name_H-M   'P 1'
#
loop_
_entity.id
_entity.type
_entity.pdbx_description
1 polymer ?
#
loop_
_entity_poly.entity_id
_entity_poly.type
_entity_poly.pdbx_seq_one_letter_code
_entity_poly.pdbx_strand_id
1 'polypeptide(L)'
;MVVWWAWVLNSVSLLSWLVFMEIMVLVVLFILGGYGILGVSSGFVFIVLLFVGVISLVCSLSLYVVMVRSVGSDSVGMENIV
;
A
#
# COMPACT_ATOMS: atom_id res chain seq x y z
N MET A 1 14.51 -10.02 20.35
CA MET A 1 13.63 -9.00 19.73
C MET A 1 13.86 -8.91 18.22
N VAL A 2 15.06 -8.60 17.74
CA VAL A 2 15.35 -8.44 16.29
C VAL A 2 15.01 -9.70 15.44
N VAL A 3 15.37 -10.89 15.93
CA VAL A 3 15.07 -12.17 15.24
C VAL A 3 13.57 -12.45 15.11
N TRP A 4 12.79 -12.05 16.12
CA TRP A 4 11.34 -12.24 16.12
C TRP A 4 10.68 -11.35 15.06
N TRP A 5 11.10 -10.08 14.95
CA TRP A 5 10.61 -9.17 13.92
C TRP A 5 10.98 -9.63 12.50
N ALA A 6 12.19 -10.16 12.28
CA ALA A 6 12.58 -10.71 10.99
C ALA A 6 11.75 -11.95 10.58
N TRP A 7 11.38 -12.80 11.56
CA TRP A 7 10.48 -13.93 11.32
C TRP A 7 9.07 -13.46 10.96
N VAL A 8 8.53 -12.47 11.69
CA VAL A 8 7.22 -11.87 11.38
C VAL A 8 7.22 -11.27 9.96
N LEU A 9 8.23 -10.48 9.60
CA LEU A 9 8.32 -9.87 8.27
C LEU A 9 8.49 -10.91 7.14
N ASN A 10 9.15 -12.04 7.40
CA ASN A 10 9.27 -13.12 6.43
C ASN A 10 8.00 -13.99 6.28
N SER A 11 7.08 -13.92 7.24
CA SER A 11 5.83 -14.67 7.22
C SER A 11 4.68 -13.96 6.49
N VAL A 12 4.88 -12.68 6.14
CA VAL A 12 3.87 -11.84 5.51
C VAL A 12 4.23 -11.65 4.03
N SER A 13 3.26 -11.93 3.15
CA SER A 13 3.46 -11.71 1.72
C SER A 13 3.47 -10.22 1.40
N LEU A 14 4.35 -9.79 0.50
CA LEU A 14 4.42 -8.41 0.00
C LEU A 14 3.06 -8.01 -0.60
N LEU A 15 2.42 -8.94 -1.32
CA LEU A 15 1.08 -8.71 -1.87
C LEU A 15 0.05 -8.39 -0.79
N SER A 16 0.02 -9.16 0.31
CA SER A 16 -0.92 -8.90 1.40
C SER A 16 -0.69 -7.54 2.06
N TRP A 17 0.58 -7.13 2.16
CA TRP A 17 0.98 -5.85 2.71
C TRP A 17 0.55 -4.68 1.83
N LEU A 18 0.69 -4.83 0.51
CA LEU A 18 0.20 -3.85 -0.47
C LEU A 18 -1.32 -3.69 -0.43
N VAL A 19 -2.05 -4.80 -0.37
CA VAL A 19 -3.53 -4.78 -0.25
C VAL A 19 -3.95 -4.08 1.04
N PHE A 20 -3.25 -4.33 2.15
CA PHE A 20 -3.54 -3.69 3.43
C PHE A 20 -3.33 -2.17 3.39
N MET A 21 -2.25 -1.70 2.78
CA MET A 21 -1.99 -0.26 2.59
C MET A 21 -3.07 0.41 1.74
N GLU A 22 -3.52 -0.25 0.68
CA GLU A 22 -4.59 0.28 -0.17
C GLU A 22 -5.92 0.39 0.58
N ILE A 23 -6.26 -0.62 1.40
CA ILE A 23 -7.45 -0.58 2.25
C ILE A 23 -7.38 0.59 3.23
N MET A 24 -6.21 0.87 3.82
CA MET A 24 -6.04 2.04 4.70
C MET A 24 -6.29 3.36 3.96
N VAL A 25 -5.78 3.50 2.73
CA VAL A 25 -6.02 4.69 1.89
C VAL A 25 -7.51 4.85 1.59
N LEU A 26 -8.21 3.76 1.23
CA LEU A 26 -9.65 3.78 0.99
C LEU A 26 -10.45 4.15 2.24
N VAL A 27 -10.07 3.64 3.42
CA VAL A 27 -10.72 3.99 4.69
C VAL A 27 -10.53 5.48 5.01
N VAL A 28 -9.32 6.02 4.81
CA VAL A 28 -9.06 7.46 4.99
C VAL A 28 -9.89 8.30 4.02
N LEU A 29 -9.97 7.89 2.76
CA LEU A 29 -10.83 8.54 1.76
C LEU A 29 -12.30 8.48 2.18
N PHE A 30 -12.80 7.33 2.64
CA PHE A 30 -14.18 7.17 3.09
C PHE A 30 -14.50 8.05 4.30
N ILE A 31 -13.58 8.14 5.26
CA ILE A 31 -13.68 9.05 6.40
C ILE A 31 -13.73 10.50 5.89
N LEU A 32 -12.79 10.92 5.05
CA LEU A 32 -12.78 12.28 4.48
C LEU A 32 -14.07 12.59 3.70
N GLY A 33 -14.61 11.63 2.94
CA GLY A 33 -15.87 11.77 2.23
C GLY A 33 -17.09 11.82 3.16
N GLY A 34 -17.11 10.98 4.21
CA GLY A 34 -18.21 10.83 5.16
C GLY A 34 -18.31 11.97 6.18
N TYR A 35 -17.19 12.59 6.57
CA TYR A 35 -17.15 13.77 7.45
C TYR A 35 -17.54 15.08 6.74
N GLY A 36 -18.10 15.00 5.52
CA GLY A 36 -18.86 16.11 4.96
C GLY A 36 -18.00 17.21 4.37
N ILE A 37 -16.85 16.90 3.78
CA ILE A 37 -16.17 17.84 2.88
C ILE A 37 -16.86 17.76 1.50
N LEU A 38 -18.12 18.20 1.43
CA LEU A 38 -18.93 18.36 0.21
C LEU A 38 -19.08 19.84 -0.19
N GLY A 39 -18.02 20.63 -0.05
CA GLY A 39 -17.86 21.89 -0.78
C GLY A 39 -17.19 21.63 -2.14
N VAL A 40 -17.41 22.51 -3.12
CA VAL A 40 -16.79 22.37 -4.47
C VAL A 40 -15.26 22.28 -4.38
N SER A 41 -14.64 23.00 -3.44
CA SER A 41 -13.19 22.97 -3.17
C SER A 41 -12.72 21.63 -2.60
N SER A 42 -13.56 20.94 -1.83
CA SER A 42 -13.19 19.69 -1.19
C SER A 42 -13.50 18.44 -1.98
N GLY A 43 -14.49 18.50 -2.89
CA GLY A 43 -14.67 17.48 -3.92
C GLY A 43 -13.44 17.37 -4.84
N PHE A 44 -12.83 18.51 -5.19
CA PHE A 44 -11.58 18.52 -5.95
C PHE A 44 -10.42 17.85 -5.19
N VAL A 45 -10.23 18.19 -3.92
CA VAL A 45 -9.20 17.55 -3.07
C VAL A 45 -9.44 16.04 -2.96
N PHE A 46 -10.69 15.61 -2.81
CA PHE A 46 -11.06 14.20 -2.78
C PHE A 46 -10.68 13.47 -4.07
N ILE A 47 -10.98 14.04 -5.24
CA ILE A 47 -10.63 13.46 -6.55
C ILE A 47 -9.11 13.37 -6.72
N VAL A 48 -8.37 14.41 -6.31
CA VAL A 48 -6.90 14.41 -6.37
C VAL A 48 -6.32 13.30 -5.48
N LEU A 49 -6.81 13.16 -4.25
CA LEU A 49 -6.35 12.10 -3.34
C LEU A 49 -6.67 10.71 -3.86
N LEU A 50 -7.83 10.52 -4.48
CA LEU A 50 -8.20 9.26 -5.13
C LEU A 50 -7.23 8.95 -6.29
N PHE A 51 -6.93 9.93 -7.14
CA PHE A 51 -6.00 9.76 -8.25
C PHE A 51 -4.58 9.44 -7.78
N VAL A 52 -4.12 10.10 -6.71
CA VAL A 52 -2.83 9.80 -6.07
C VAL A 52 -2.81 8.38 -5.50
N GLY A 53 -3.90 7.94 -4.86
CA GLY A 53 -4.05 6.56 -4.37
C GLY A 53 -3.90 5.54 -5.50
N VAL A 54 -4.63 5.74 -6.61
CA VAL A 54 -4.57 4.86 -7.78
C VAL A 54 -3.15 4.81 -8.38
N ILE A 55 -2.48 5.95 -8.53
CA ILE A 55 -1.10 5.99 -9.04
C ILE A 55 -0.15 5.25 -8.09
N SER A 56 -0.29 5.46 -6.78
CA SER A 56 0.51 4.77 -5.76
C SER A 56 0.33 3.26 -5.85
N LEU A 57 -0.90 2.77 -6.03
CA LEU A 57 -1.22 1.35 -6.20
C LEU A 57 -0.55 0.77 -7.45
N VAL A 58 -0.67 1.46 -8.59
CA VAL A 58 -0.06 1.02 -9.87
C VAL A 58 1.47 0.96 -9.76
N CYS A 59 2.09 1.97 -9.14
CA CYS A 59 3.53 1.99 -8.92
C CYS A 59 3.96 0.83 -8.01
N SER A 60 3.24 0.62 -6.91
CA SER A 60 3.55 -0.42 -5.93
C SER A 60 3.38 -1.84 -6.50
N LEU A 61 2.33 -2.08 -7.29
CA LEU A 61 2.13 -3.33 -8.04
C LEU A 61 3.23 -3.56 -9.08
N SER A 62 3.67 -2.49 -9.75
CA SER A 62 4.77 -2.58 -10.72
C SER A 62 6.08 -2.99 -10.03
N LEU A 63 6.38 -2.38 -8.88
CA LEU A 63 7.54 -2.74 -8.05
C LEU A 63 7.43 -4.17 -7.50
N TYR A 64 6.24 -4.59 -7.06
CA TYR A 64 5.97 -5.95 -6.62
C TYR A 64 6.28 -6.97 -7.72
N VAL A 65 5.81 -6.74 -8.96
CA VAL A 65 6.09 -7.63 -10.09
C VAL A 65 7.60 -7.72 -10.36
N VAL A 66 8.32 -6.60 -10.26
CA VAL A 66 9.78 -6.59 -10.42
C VAL A 66 10.46 -7.39 -9.30
N MET A 67 10.07 -7.18 -8.04
CA MET A 67 10.63 -7.89 -6.88
C MET A 67 10.37 -9.40 -6.93
N VAL A 68 9.15 -9.82 -7.28
CA VAL A 68 8.83 -11.25 -7.43
C VAL A 68 9.65 -11.87 -8.57
N ARG A 69 9.90 -11.13 -9.66
CA ARG A 69 10.74 -11.62 -10.76
C ARG A 69 12.22 -11.70 -10.39
N SER A 70 12.74 -10.76 -9.60
CA SER A 70 14.16 -10.71 -9.25
C SER A 70 14.52 -11.65 -8.09
N VAL A 71 13.68 -11.73 -7.07
CA VAL A 71 13.92 -12.48 -5.83
C VAL A 71 13.26 -13.87 -5.87
N GLY A 72 12.22 -14.05 -6.68
CA GLY A 72 11.49 -15.33 -6.75
C GLY A 72 10.66 -15.65 -5.50
N SER A 73 10.56 -14.72 -4.56
CA SER A 73 9.85 -14.88 -3.29
C SER A 73 8.93 -13.69 -3.03
N ASP A 74 7.70 -13.98 -2.59
CA ASP A 74 6.69 -13.00 -2.18
C ASP A 74 6.73 -12.85 -0.65
N SER A 75 7.79 -12.22 -0.14
CA SER A 75 8.01 -12.00 1.29
C SER A 75 8.65 -10.64 1.54
N VAL A 76 8.10 -9.89 2.50
CA VAL A 76 8.61 -8.56 2.91
C VAL A 76 10.02 -8.66 3.50
N GLY A 77 10.36 -9.80 4.10
CA GLY A 77 11.67 -10.03 4.73
C GLY A 77 12.81 -10.39 3.77
N MET A 78 12.53 -10.60 2.48
CA MET A 78 13.53 -11.05 1.50
C MET A 78 14.28 -9.91 0.81
N GLU A 79 13.88 -8.66 1.02
CA GLU A 79 14.61 -7.48 0.51
C GLU A 79 15.98 -7.30 1.19
N ASN A 80 16.26 -8.05 2.25
CA ASN A 80 17.42 -7.86 3.12
C ASN A 80 18.47 -9.00 3.04
N ILE A 81 18.44 -9.82 1.97
CA ILE A 81 19.42 -10.90 1.76
C ILE A 81 20.19 -10.66 0.46
N VAL A 82 21.16 -9.76 0.51
CA VAL A 82 22.42 -9.85 -0.25
C VAL A 82 23.49 -10.32 0.71
#